data_AF-A0A7K3HDF4-F1
#
_entry.id   AF-A0A7K3HDF4-F1
#
_cell.length_a   1.000
_cell.length_b   1.000
_cell.length_c   1.000
_cell.angle_alpha   90.00
_cell.angle_beta   90.00
_cell.angle_gamma   90.00
#
_symmetry.space_group_name_H-M   'P 1'
#
loop_
_entity.id
_entity.type
_entity.pdbx_description
1 polymer ?
#
loop_
_entity_poly.entity_id
_entity_poly.type
_entity_poly.pdbx_seq_one_letter_code
_entity_poly.pdbx_strand_id
1 'polypeptide(L)'
;GLAASAGAELLAVEEHDLSVTRHRALGAAAPHVRLTDLSRAVEQQRLVKDEEEIACLRIAAEIADQALGELLESILVGRTERHLALELERRLVDHGADGPAFPTSVGTGPNSGVPGHPPSDRRVEEGDFLSVCLGADYRGYHCELGRTFVIGTSPARWQIELYEVVFAAQRAGREALAPTVEYRAVDRAARQVLEAAGHGGGLPRRTGHGVGLEIHEDPELSPTAMGKLDACVPVTVGPGVHLPGRGGVRIDDTLVVRPEADGGPELLTITTKELLAL
;
A
#
# COMPACT_ATOMS: atom_id res chain seq x y z
N GLY A 1 0.63 23.72 -32.78
CA GLY A 1 0.01 23.42 -31.47
C GLY A 1 0.10 24.64 -30.57
N LEU A 2 -0.54 24.60 -29.40
CA LEU A 2 -0.67 25.74 -28.47
C LEU A 2 0.67 26.38 -28.09
N ALA A 3 1.71 25.58 -27.81
CA ALA A 3 3.04 26.08 -27.46
C ALA A 3 3.67 26.93 -28.59
N ALA A 4 3.58 26.46 -29.84
CA ALA A 4 4.09 27.19 -31.00
C ALA A 4 3.29 28.48 -31.28
N SER A 5 1.95 28.44 -31.13
CA SER A 5 1.12 29.65 -31.27
C SER A 5 1.33 30.65 -30.12
N ALA A 6 1.75 30.18 -28.95
CA ALA A 6 2.13 31.02 -27.81
C ALA A 6 3.56 31.57 -27.94
N GLY A 7 4.30 31.23 -28.99
CA GLY A 7 5.68 31.70 -29.20
C GLY A 7 6.69 31.10 -28.21
N ALA A 8 6.40 29.94 -27.63
CA ALA A 8 7.30 29.29 -26.69
C ALA A 8 8.57 28.78 -27.41
N GLU A 9 9.75 29.17 -26.92
CA GLU A 9 11.04 28.64 -27.41
C GLU A 9 11.47 27.37 -26.68
N LEU A 10 10.93 27.14 -25.49
CA LEU A 10 11.22 26.02 -24.60
C LEU A 10 9.91 25.40 -24.13
N LEU A 11 9.87 24.07 -24.11
CA LEU A 11 8.75 23.29 -23.59
C LEU A 11 9.29 22.24 -22.62
N ALA A 12 8.97 22.40 -21.34
CA ALA A 12 9.31 21.40 -20.34
C ALA A 12 8.40 20.17 -20.48
N VAL A 13 8.99 18.97 -20.36
CA VAL A 13 8.29 17.68 -20.50
C VAL A 13 8.72 16.72 -19.40
N GLU A 14 7.84 15.81 -19.02
CA GLU A 14 8.14 14.69 -18.13
C GLU A 14 8.89 13.61 -18.93
N GLU A 15 10.23 13.69 -18.98
CA GLU A 15 11.04 12.81 -19.84
C GLU A 15 10.91 11.33 -19.47
N HIS A 16 10.67 11.03 -18.20
CA HIS A 16 10.48 9.66 -17.72
C HIS A 16 9.20 8.98 -18.24
N ASP A 17 8.21 9.75 -18.68
CA ASP A 17 6.96 9.23 -19.28
C ASP A 17 6.86 9.47 -20.80
N LEU A 18 7.75 10.30 -21.35
CA LEU A 18 7.74 10.63 -22.78
C LEU A 18 8.41 9.55 -23.61
N SER A 19 7.60 8.64 -24.19
CA SER A 19 8.12 7.64 -25.13
C SER A 19 8.90 8.27 -26.30
N VAL A 20 9.93 7.56 -26.79
CA VAL A 20 10.75 7.98 -27.95
C VAL A 20 9.91 8.34 -29.17
N THR A 21 8.82 7.60 -29.42
CA THR A 21 7.89 7.87 -30.53
C THR A 21 7.19 9.22 -30.36
N ARG A 22 6.67 9.52 -29.16
CA ARG A 22 6.04 10.82 -28.86
C ARG A 22 7.06 11.96 -28.91
N HIS A 23 8.26 11.77 -28.36
CA HIS A 23 9.35 12.74 -28.45
C HIS A 23 9.66 13.13 -29.90
N ARG A 24 9.82 12.12 -30.79
CA ARG A 24 10.06 12.37 -32.23
C ARG A 24 8.89 13.09 -32.90
N ALA A 25 7.65 12.73 -32.57
CA ALA A 25 6.46 13.39 -33.10
C ALA A 25 6.36 14.86 -32.67
N LEU A 26 6.68 15.17 -31.41
CA LEU A 26 6.75 16.54 -30.90
C LEU A 26 7.81 17.36 -31.62
N GLY A 27 9.02 16.80 -31.79
CA GLY A 27 10.10 17.47 -32.53
C GLY A 27 9.75 17.76 -33.99
N ALA A 28 9.04 16.86 -34.66
CA ALA A 28 8.57 17.08 -36.04
C ALA A 28 7.45 18.14 -36.11
N ALA A 29 6.54 18.16 -35.14
CA ALA A 29 5.40 19.07 -35.12
C ALA A 29 5.76 20.51 -34.70
N ALA A 30 6.85 20.68 -33.95
CA ALA A 30 7.31 21.99 -33.48
C ALA A 30 8.86 22.10 -33.51
N PRO A 31 9.49 22.17 -34.70
CA PRO A 31 10.94 22.10 -34.85
C PRO A 31 11.72 23.24 -34.17
N HIS A 32 11.06 24.37 -33.94
CA HIS A 32 11.63 25.56 -33.30
C HIS A 32 11.51 25.54 -31.77
N VAL A 33 10.77 24.59 -31.20
CA VAL A 33 10.56 24.46 -29.76
C VAL A 33 11.57 23.44 -29.22
N ARG A 34 12.39 23.85 -28.27
CA ARG A 34 13.32 22.95 -27.58
C ARG A 34 12.63 22.26 -26.42
N LEU A 35 12.70 20.93 -26.38
CA LEU A 35 12.23 20.15 -25.24
C LEU A 35 13.28 20.19 -24.13
N THR A 36 12.84 20.32 -22.88
CA THR A 36 13.69 20.25 -21.69
C THR A 36 13.02 19.38 -20.64
N ASP A 37 13.83 18.72 -19.80
CA ASP A 37 13.32 17.93 -18.69
C ASP A 37 12.62 18.82 -17.65
N LEU A 38 11.40 18.45 -17.26
CA LEU A 38 10.66 18.98 -16.11
C LEU A 38 11.10 18.29 -14.80
N SER A 39 11.96 17.28 -14.91
CA SER A 39 12.40 16.42 -13.83
C SER A 39 11.19 15.81 -13.12
N ARG A 40 11.18 15.78 -11.79
CA ARG A 40 10.08 15.24 -10.98
C ARG A 40 9.21 16.32 -10.36
N ALA A 41 9.04 17.47 -11.03
CA ALA A 41 8.35 18.61 -10.44
C ALA A 41 6.86 18.30 -10.15
N VAL A 42 6.21 17.47 -10.98
CA VAL A 42 4.81 17.07 -10.80
C VAL A 42 4.68 16.13 -9.59
N GLU A 43 5.57 15.14 -9.47
CA GLU A 43 5.59 14.20 -8.35
C GLU A 43 5.95 14.90 -7.03
N GLN A 44 6.83 15.89 -7.07
CA GLN A 44 7.12 16.73 -5.89
C GLN A 44 5.89 17.51 -5.42
N GLN A 45 5.03 17.98 -6.33
CA GLN A 45 3.75 18.62 -5.97
C GLN A 45 2.76 17.59 -5.43
N ARG A 46 2.68 16.40 -6.05
CA ARG A 46 1.80 15.29 -5.62
C ARG A 46 2.21 14.66 -4.29
N LEU A 47 3.41 14.90 -3.77
CA LEU A 47 3.90 14.27 -2.55
C LEU A 47 3.08 14.68 -1.32
N VAL A 48 2.82 15.98 -1.18
CA VAL A 48 2.02 16.58 -0.12
C VAL A 48 0.61 16.79 -0.63
N LYS A 49 -0.37 16.14 -0.01
CA LYS A 49 -1.77 16.19 -0.45
C LYS A 49 -2.49 17.37 0.19
N ASP A 50 -3.43 17.95 -0.54
CA ASP A 50 -4.44 18.82 0.04
C ASP A 50 -5.56 18.01 0.73
N GLU A 51 -6.49 18.71 1.39
CA GLU A 51 -7.57 18.05 2.14
C GLU A 51 -8.64 17.40 1.25
N GLU A 52 -8.80 17.83 -0.01
CA GLU A 52 -9.72 17.19 -0.96
C GLU A 52 -9.14 15.84 -1.43
N GLU A 53 -7.84 15.81 -1.70
CA GLU A 53 -7.10 14.58 -2.02
C GLU A 53 -7.14 13.59 -0.84
N ILE A 54 -6.87 14.07 0.37
CA ILE A 54 -6.96 13.24 1.60
C ILE A 54 -8.38 12.75 1.83
N ALA A 55 -9.41 13.55 1.54
CA ALA A 55 -10.80 13.10 1.63
C ALA A 55 -11.10 11.95 0.66
N CYS A 56 -10.56 11.98 -0.57
CA CYS A 56 -10.70 10.88 -1.51
C CYS A 56 -10.00 9.61 -1.01
N LEU A 57 -8.79 9.73 -0.46
CA LEU A 57 -8.06 8.61 0.14
C LEU A 57 -8.81 7.99 1.33
N ARG A 58 -9.45 8.82 2.16
CA ARG A 58 -10.25 8.35 3.30
C ARG A 58 -11.45 7.53 2.84
N ILE A 59 -12.15 8.00 1.81
CA ILE A 59 -13.28 7.26 1.22
C ILE A 59 -12.79 5.93 0.61
N ALA A 60 -11.66 5.95 -0.11
CA ALA A 60 -11.06 4.72 -0.65
C ALA A 60 -10.72 3.71 0.47
N ALA A 61 -10.18 4.18 1.59
CA ALA A 61 -9.91 3.34 2.77
C ALA A 61 -11.20 2.75 3.37
N GLU A 62 -12.22 3.58 3.57
CA GLU A 62 -13.53 3.16 4.10
C GLU A 62 -14.18 2.07 3.22
N ILE A 63 -14.10 2.21 1.89
CA ILE A 63 -14.59 1.21 0.95
C ILE A 63 -13.85 -0.12 1.11
N ALA A 64 -12.51 -0.09 1.21
CA ALA A 64 -11.70 -1.28 1.38
C ALA A 64 -11.97 -1.97 2.72
N ASP A 65 -12.15 -1.19 3.80
CA ASP A 65 -12.51 -1.70 5.12
C ASP A 65 -13.90 -2.35 5.13
N GLN A 66 -14.91 -1.74 4.48
CA GLN A 66 -16.26 -2.30 4.37
C GLN A 66 -16.25 -3.61 3.59
N ALA A 67 -15.59 -3.64 2.43
CA ALA A 67 -15.48 -4.84 1.60
C ALA A 67 -14.83 -6.01 2.34
N LEU A 68 -13.75 -5.73 3.09
CA LEU A 68 -13.09 -6.74 3.91
C LEU A 68 -13.96 -7.16 5.09
N GLY A 69 -14.55 -6.21 5.83
CA GLY A 69 -15.40 -6.50 6.98
C GLY A 69 -16.55 -7.46 6.64
N GLU A 70 -17.27 -7.19 5.56
CA GLU A 70 -18.33 -8.07 5.06
C GLU A 70 -17.79 -9.47 4.69
N LEU A 71 -16.51 -9.61 4.32
CA LEU A 71 -15.95 -10.89 3.87
C LEU A 71 -15.76 -11.78 5.07
N LEU A 72 -15.28 -11.19 6.16
CA LEU A 72 -15.03 -11.86 7.43
C LEU A 72 -16.32 -12.34 8.11
N GLU A 73 -17.49 -11.77 7.76
CA GLU A 73 -18.80 -12.25 8.21
C GLU A 73 -19.29 -13.51 7.45
N SER A 74 -18.62 -13.90 6.35
CA SER A 74 -19.02 -15.02 5.52
C SER A 74 -18.28 -16.32 5.87
N ILE A 75 -18.82 -17.46 5.43
CA ILE A 75 -18.13 -18.76 5.56
C ILE A 75 -16.97 -18.82 4.56
N LEU A 76 -15.74 -18.85 5.06
CA LEU A 76 -14.52 -18.83 4.25
C LEU A 76 -14.02 -20.24 3.87
N VAL A 77 -14.18 -21.21 4.78
CA VAL A 77 -13.68 -22.57 4.61
C VAL A 77 -14.20 -23.22 3.33
N GLY A 78 -13.31 -23.86 2.58
CA GLY A 78 -13.61 -24.53 1.33
C GLY A 78 -13.70 -23.61 0.11
N ARG A 79 -13.71 -22.29 0.27
CA ARG A 79 -13.65 -21.35 -0.86
C ARG A 79 -12.21 -21.23 -1.38
N THR A 80 -12.05 -21.00 -2.67
CA THR A 80 -10.72 -20.81 -3.28
C THR A 80 -10.23 -19.39 -3.08
N GLU A 81 -8.91 -19.18 -3.01
CA GLU A 81 -8.30 -17.85 -2.97
C GLU A 81 -8.85 -16.93 -4.07
N ARG A 82 -8.92 -17.43 -5.32
CA ARG A 82 -9.46 -16.68 -6.45
C ARG A 82 -10.92 -16.26 -6.28
N HIS A 83 -11.72 -17.09 -5.60
CA HIS A 83 -13.12 -16.75 -5.35
C HIS A 83 -13.23 -15.61 -4.33
N LEU A 84 -12.42 -15.65 -3.27
CA LEU A 84 -12.36 -14.59 -2.27
C LEU A 84 -11.86 -13.27 -2.88
N ALA A 85 -10.82 -13.32 -3.71
CA ALA A 85 -10.30 -12.14 -4.39
C ALA A 85 -11.36 -11.48 -5.29
N LEU A 86 -12.05 -12.25 -6.13
CA LEU A 86 -13.11 -11.73 -6.99
C LEU A 86 -14.30 -11.18 -6.20
N GLU A 87 -14.65 -11.79 -5.07
CA GLU A 87 -15.72 -11.26 -4.22
C GLU A 87 -15.32 -9.92 -3.59
N LEU A 88 -14.08 -9.79 -3.10
CA LEU A 88 -13.56 -8.53 -2.58
C LEU A 88 -13.59 -7.44 -3.65
N GLU A 89 -13.06 -7.71 -4.84
CA GLU A 89 -13.04 -6.75 -5.95
C GLU A 89 -14.45 -6.31 -6.34
N ARG A 90 -15.42 -7.24 -6.36
CA ARG A 90 -16.82 -6.90 -6.58
C ARG A 90 -17.36 -5.98 -5.48
N ARG A 91 -17.07 -6.28 -4.21
CA ARG A 91 -17.56 -5.48 -3.08
C ARG A 91 -16.99 -4.08 -3.07
N LEU A 92 -15.72 -3.89 -3.49
CA LEU A 92 -15.17 -2.55 -3.69
C LEU A 92 -16.06 -1.72 -4.62
N VAL A 93 -16.47 -2.31 -5.76
CA VAL A 93 -17.36 -1.64 -6.72
C VAL A 93 -18.76 -1.43 -6.14
N ASP A 94 -19.31 -2.43 -5.43
CA ASP A 94 -20.63 -2.31 -4.79
C ASP A 94 -20.67 -1.18 -3.73
N HIS A 95 -19.53 -0.89 -3.07
CA HIS A 95 -19.35 0.22 -2.12
C HIS A 95 -18.93 1.55 -2.78
N GLY A 96 -18.81 1.59 -4.11
CA GLY A 96 -18.63 2.82 -4.87
C GLY A 96 -17.20 3.14 -5.32
N ALA A 97 -16.28 2.17 -5.26
CA ALA A 97 -14.98 2.30 -5.92
C ALA A 97 -15.14 2.23 -7.45
N ASP A 98 -14.27 2.93 -8.18
CA ASP A 98 -14.12 2.78 -9.63
C ASP A 98 -13.58 1.38 -9.99
N GLY A 99 -12.87 0.75 -9.05
CA GLY A 99 -12.38 -0.61 -9.12
C GLY A 99 -11.33 -0.91 -8.05
N PRO A 100 -10.65 -2.06 -8.14
CA PRO A 100 -9.49 -2.33 -7.31
C PRO A 100 -8.28 -1.48 -7.75
N ALA A 101 -7.55 -0.92 -6.79
CA ALA A 101 -6.32 -0.16 -7.06
C ALA A 101 -5.19 -1.02 -7.66
N PHE A 102 -5.22 -2.32 -7.40
CA PHE A 102 -4.32 -3.34 -7.92
C PHE A 102 -4.98 -4.72 -7.80
N PRO A 103 -4.51 -5.76 -8.50
CA PRO A 103 -5.07 -7.10 -8.38
C PRO A 103 -5.08 -7.58 -6.93
N THR A 104 -6.25 -7.93 -6.40
CA THR A 104 -6.40 -8.32 -4.99
C THR A 104 -5.60 -9.59 -4.71
N SER A 105 -4.79 -9.58 -3.65
CA SER A 105 -4.00 -10.73 -3.21
C SER A 105 -4.70 -11.43 -2.05
N VAL A 106 -4.89 -12.74 -2.19
CA VAL A 106 -5.43 -13.62 -1.16
C VAL A 106 -4.57 -14.86 -1.11
N GLY A 107 -3.88 -15.08 0.00
CA GLY A 107 -3.03 -16.26 0.23
C GLY A 107 -3.48 -17.00 1.47
N THR A 108 -3.79 -18.29 1.34
CA THR A 108 -4.17 -19.15 2.46
C THR A 108 -3.12 -20.23 2.75
N GLY A 109 -2.93 -20.55 4.03
CA GLY A 109 -1.97 -21.55 4.50
C GLY A 109 -0.55 -21.20 4.04
N PRO A 110 0.18 -22.12 3.38
CA PRO A 110 1.52 -21.84 2.85
C PRO A 110 1.62 -20.63 1.93
N ASN A 111 0.54 -20.31 1.19
CA ASN A 111 0.53 -19.18 0.25
C ASN A 111 0.54 -17.82 0.96
N SER A 112 0.05 -17.74 2.21
CA SER A 112 0.22 -16.54 3.04
C SER A 112 1.70 -16.21 3.34
N GLY A 113 2.58 -17.22 3.22
CA GLY A 113 4.02 -17.09 3.36
C GLY A 113 4.75 -16.63 2.10
N VAL A 114 4.02 -16.20 1.06
CA VAL A 114 4.60 -15.71 -0.20
C VAL A 114 4.23 -14.24 -0.38
N PRO A 115 5.21 -13.31 -0.41
CA PRO A 115 4.93 -11.89 -0.64
C PRO A 115 4.25 -11.66 -1.99
N GLY A 116 3.13 -10.92 -2.01
CA GLY A 116 2.42 -10.60 -3.25
C GLY A 116 1.82 -11.80 -3.98
N HIS A 117 1.45 -12.86 -3.24
CA HIS A 117 0.91 -14.09 -3.81
C HIS A 117 -0.30 -13.82 -4.73
N PRO A 118 -0.25 -14.22 -6.01
CA PRO A 118 -1.42 -14.15 -6.88
C PRO A 118 -2.44 -15.24 -6.51
N PRO A 119 -3.73 -14.91 -6.30
CA PRO A 119 -4.74 -15.88 -5.88
C PRO A 119 -4.81 -17.13 -6.77
N SER A 120 -4.81 -18.30 -6.14
CA SER A 120 -4.81 -19.61 -6.81
C SER A 120 -6.13 -20.38 -6.61
N ASP A 121 -6.15 -21.65 -7.04
CA ASP A 121 -7.23 -22.60 -6.79
C ASP A 121 -7.12 -23.30 -5.43
N ARG A 122 -6.12 -22.96 -4.60
CA ARG A 122 -6.04 -23.49 -3.22
C ARG A 122 -7.29 -23.07 -2.46
N ARG A 123 -7.87 -24.03 -1.74
CA ARG A 123 -9.02 -23.80 -0.87
C ARG A 123 -8.55 -23.40 0.51
N VAL A 124 -9.34 -22.56 1.17
CA VAL A 124 -9.16 -22.20 2.57
C VAL A 124 -9.50 -23.40 3.45
N GLU A 125 -8.58 -23.77 4.35
CA GLU A 125 -8.72 -24.88 5.28
C GLU A 125 -8.66 -24.38 6.74
N GLU A 126 -9.23 -25.16 7.66
CA GLU A 126 -9.14 -24.86 9.09
C GLU A 126 -7.67 -24.96 9.57
N GLY A 127 -7.25 -24.00 10.39
CA GLY A 127 -5.87 -23.84 10.86
C GLY A 127 -4.99 -22.96 9.98
N ASP A 128 -5.46 -22.59 8.78
CA ASP A 128 -4.69 -21.74 7.86
C ASP A 128 -4.55 -20.31 8.40
N PHE A 129 -3.41 -19.68 8.12
CA PHE A 129 -3.41 -18.23 7.96
C PHE A 129 -4.13 -17.86 6.66
N LEU A 130 -4.96 -16.83 6.70
CA LEU A 130 -5.54 -16.17 5.53
C LEU A 130 -5.01 -14.74 5.48
N SER A 131 -4.10 -14.47 4.53
CA SER A 131 -3.59 -13.13 4.26
C SER A 131 -4.35 -12.52 3.09
N VAL A 132 -4.82 -11.29 3.28
CA VAL A 132 -5.55 -10.49 2.28
C VAL A 132 -4.84 -9.16 2.13
N CYS A 133 -4.56 -8.76 0.89
CA CYS A 133 -4.14 -7.42 0.54
C CYS A 133 -5.05 -6.91 -0.58
N LEU A 134 -5.74 -5.80 -0.31
CA LEU A 134 -6.68 -5.18 -1.24
C LEU A 134 -6.54 -3.66 -1.16
N GLY A 135 -7.02 -3.00 -2.22
CA GLY A 135 -7.03 -1.55 -2.28
C GLY A 135 -8.16 -1.07 -3.19
N ALA A 136 -8.76 0.07 -2.83
CA ALA A 136 -9.80 0.71 -3.62
C ALA A 136 -9.23 1.86 -4.45
N ASP A 137 -9.73 2.01 -5.67
CA ASP A 137 -9.62 3.24 -6.46
C ASP A 137 -10.92 4.04 -6.30
N TYR A 138 -10.81 5.26 -5.77
CA TYR A 138 -11.93 6.18 -5.68
C TYR A 138 -11.55 7.53 -6.31
N ARG A 139 -12.16 7.86 -7.44
CA ARG A 139 -11.91 9.10 -8.19
C ARG A 139 -10.43 9.28 -8.58
N GLY A 140 -9.75 8.17 -8.86
CA GLY A 140 -8.33 8.14 -9.19
C GLY A 140 -7.41 8.10 -7.98
N TYR A 141 -7.91 8.20 -6.74
CA TYR A 141 -7.09 8.05 -5.53
C TYR A 141 -7.12 6.63 -5.02
N HIS A 142 -5.94 6.08 -4.78
CA HIS A 142 -5.75 4.71 -4.34
C HIS A 142 -5.49 4.63 -2.84
N CYS A 143 -5.99 3.58 -2.21
CA CYS A 143 -5.63 3.19 -0.85
C CYS A 143 -5.27 1.71 -0.86
N GLU A 144 -4.44 1.26 0.08
CA GLU A 144 -4.28 -0.18 0.38
C GLU A 144 -4.43 -0.50 1.85
N LEU A 145 -4.83 -1.74 2.12
CA LEU A 145 -4.71 -2.34 3.42
C LEU A 145 -4.33 -3.82 3.29
N GLY A 146 -3.61 -4.31 4.30
CA GLY A 146 -3.20 -5.70 4.41
C GLY A 146 -3.57 -6.27 5.76
N ARG A 147 -4.26 -7.41 5.78
CA ARG A 147 -4.63 -8.10 7.02
C ARG A 147 -4.36 -9.60 6.92
N THR A 148 -4.04 -10.20 8.05
CA THR A 148 -3.88 -11.65 8.17
C THR A 148 -4.75 -12.15 9.30
N PHE A 149 -5.45 -13.26 9.07
CA PHE A 149 -6.37 -13.90 10.00
C PHE A 149 -6.00 -15.36 10.18
N VAL A 150 -6.48 -15.99 11.25
CA VAL A 150 -6.42 -17.45 11.39
C VAL A 150 -7.82 -18.02 11.17
N ILE A 151 -7.91 -19.06 10.34
CA ILE A 151 -9.15 -19.79 10.10
C ILE A 151 -9.27 -20.89 11.16
N GLY A 152 -10.42 -20.97 11.81
CA GLY A 152 -10.69 -21.83 12.96
C GLY A 152 -10.50 -21.10 14.29
N THR A 153 -11.03 -21.70 15.36
CA THR A 153 -11.16 -21.05 16.68
C THR A 153 -9.90 -21.10 17.56
N SER A 154 -8.90 -21.87 17.17
CA SER A 154 -7.73 -22.18 18.00
C SER A 154 -6.43 -21.93 17.24
N PRO A 155 -5.93 -20.67 17.19
CA PRO A 155 -4.67 -20.38 16.53
C PRO A 155 -3.50 -21.11 17.19
N ALA A 156 -2.61 -21.66 16.37
CA ALA A 156 -1.42 -22.34 16.87
C ALA A 156 -0.48 -21.34 17.54
N ARG A 157 0.25 -21.78 18.56
CA ARG A 157 1.19 -20.93 19.33
C ARG A 157 2.14 -20.11 18.43
N TRP A 158 2.69 -20.74 17.40
CA TRP A 158 3.61 -20.06 16.48
C TRP A 158 2.93 -18.98 15.61
N GLN A 159 1.63 -19.12 15.34
CA GLN A 159 0.85 -18.11 14.60
C GLN A 159 0.65 -16.87 15.47
N ILE A 160 0.30 -17.08 16.74
CA ILE A 160 0.16 -16.00 17.74
C ILE A 160 1.49 -15.26 17.91
N GLU A 161 2.58 -15.99 18.18
CA GLU A 161 3.91 -15.41 18.39
C GLU A 161 4.39 -14.63 17.15
N LEU A 162 4.18 -15.16 15.94
CA LEU A 162 4.53 -14.46 14.70
C LEU A 162 3.70 -13.19 14.50
N TYR A 163 2.40 -13.29 14.76
CA TYR A 163 1.48 -12.16 14.60
C TYR A 163 1.80 -11.02 15.57
N GLU A 164 2.06 -11.33 16.84
CA GLU A 164 2.43 -10.35 17.86
C GLU A 164 3.70 -9.57 17.46
N VAL A 165 4.70 -10.26 16.91
CA VAL A 165 5.94 -9.63 16.44
C VAL A 165 5.66 -8.68 15.27
N VAL A 166 4.88 -9.10 14.27
CA VAL A 166 4.55 -8.25 13.11
C VAL A 166 3.66 -7.07 13.52
N PHE A 167 2.71 -7.30 14.43
CA PHE A 167 1.88 -6.23 15.00
C PHE A 167 2.71 -5.20 15.75
N ALA A 168 3.67 -5.64 16.57
CA ALA A 168 4.59 -4.75 17.27
C ALA A 168 5.47 -3.94 16.29
N ALA A 169 5.95 -4.57 15.21
CA ALA A 169 6.71 -3.89 14.16
C ALA A 169 5.86 -2.85 13.42
N GLN A 170 4.61 -3.20 13.08
CA GLN A 170 3.69 -2.29 12.38
C GLN A 170 3.38 -1.07 13.26
N ARG A 171 3.11 -1.29 14.55
CA ARG A 171 2.91 -0.23 15.52
C ARG A 171 4.14 0.68 15.64
N ALA A 172 5.34 0.11 15.71
CA ALA A 172 6.58 0.89 15.80
C ALA A 172 6.82 1.76 14.55
N GLY A 173 6.57 1.21 13.35
CA GLY A 173 6.62 1.98 12.10
C GLY A 173 5.62 3.12 12.09
N ARG A 174 4.36 2.84 12.48
CA ARG A 174 3.31 3.84 12.57
C ARG A 174 3.67 4.97 13.54
N GLU A 175 4.10 4.64 14.74
CA GLU A 175 4.44 5.63 15.78
C GLU A 175 5.67 6.48 15.41
N ALA A 176 6.50 6.01 14.48
CA ALA A 176 7.63 6.78 13.95
C ALA A 176 7.23 7.81 12.87
N LEU A 177 5.99 7.77 12.35
CA LEU A 177 5.54 8.72 11.34
C LEU A 177 5.27 10.10 11.98
N ALA A 178 6.15 11.05 11.69
CA ALA A 178 5.95 12.45 12.04
C ALA A 178 6.64 13.37 11.01
N PRO A 179 6.19 14.62 10.86
CA PRO A 179 6.89 15.61 10.04
C PRO A 179 8.36 15.72 10.44
N THR A 180 9.22 15.96 9.46
CA THR A 180 10.69 16.06 9.56
C THR A 180 11.45 14.75 9.87
N VAL A 181 10.73 13.65 10.14
CA VAL A 181 11.35 12.33 10.32
C VAL A 181 11.88 11.81 8.99
N GLU A 182 13.07 11.22 9.00
CA GLU A 182 13.67 10.63 7.81
C GLU A 182 12.88 9.38 7.35
N TYR A 183 12.70 9.18 6.04
CA TYR A 183 12.00 8.01 5.50
C TYR A 183 12.57 6.67 6.01
N ARG A 184 13.91 6.58 6.03
CA ARG A 184 14.64 5.41 6.54
C ARG A 184 14.47 5.17 8.05
N ALA A 185 14.13 6.21 8.83
CA ALA A 185 13.93 6.07 10.27
C ALA A 185 12.63 5.32 10.57
N VAL A 186 11.60 5.54 9.74
CA VAL A 186 10.32 4.83 9.82
C VAL A 186 10.51 3.34 9.49
N ASP A 187 11.19 3.02 8.39
CA ASP A 187 11.54 1.63 8.05
C ASP A 187 12.35 0.98 9.18
N ARG A 188 13.37 1.68 9.69
CA ARG A 188 14.21 1.18 10.77
C ARG A 188 13.40 0.85 12.02
N ALA A 189 12.42 1.68 12.40
CA ALA A 189 11.60 1.47 13.59
C ALA A 189 10.83 0.13 13.53
N ALA A 190 10.23 -0.20 12.38
CA ALA A 190 9.57 -1.48 12.18
C ALA A 190 10.59 -2.64 12.04
N ARG A 191 11.61 -2.45 11.21
CA ARG A 191 12.60 -3.48 10.87
C ARG A 191 13.37 -3.98 12.09
N GLN A 192 13.76 -3.09 13.00
CA GLN A 192 14.49 -3.46 14.21
C GLN A 192 13.69 -4.40 15.13
N VAL A 193 12.36 -4.23 15.19
CA VAL A 193 11.49 -5.13 15.97
C VAL A 193 11.53 -6.55 15.38
N LEU A 194 11.42 -6.66 14.06
CA LEU A 194 11.48 -7.94 13.36
C LEU A 194 12.86 -8.61 13.49
N GLU A 195 13.94 -7.82 13.33
CA GLU A 195 15.31 -8.28 13.47
C GLU A 195 15.60 -8.79 14.89
N ALA A 196 15.17 -8.04 15.92
CA ALA A 196 15.34 -8.43 17.32
C ALA A 196 14.59 -9.73 17.68
N ALA A 197 13.47 -9.99 16.99
CA ALA A 197 12.70 -11.23 17.12
C ALA A 197 13.28 -12.40 16.30
N GLY A 198 14.40 -12.21 15.59
CA GLY A 198 15.04 -13.24 14.77
C GLY A 198 14.49 -13.36 13.33
N HIS A 199 13.65 -12.43 12.90
CA HIS A 199 13.03 -12.39 11.57
C HIS A 199 13.71 -11.41 10.61
N GLY A 200 14.99 -11.06 10.82
CA GLY A 200 15.74 -10.15 9.94
C GLY A 200 16.03 -10.71 8.55
N GLY A 201 16.05 -12.04 8.39
CA GLY A 201 16.30 -12.70 7.11
C GLY A 201 15.07 -12.65 6.20
N GLY A 202 15.25 -12.17 4.95
CA GLY A 202 14.18 -12.18 3.95
C GLY A 202 13.12 -11.09 4.11
N LEU A 203 13.41 -10.05 4.90
CA LEU A 203 12.51 -8.90 5.01
C LEU A 203 12.35 -8.17 3.67
N PRO A 204 11.15 -7.60 3.40
CA PRO A 204 10.91 -6.81 2.20
C PRO A 204 11.89 -5.64 2.03
N ARG A 205 12.07 -5.19 0.78
CA ARG A 205 12.96 -4.07 0.42
C ARG A 205 12.61 -2.76 1.14
N ARG A 206 11.33 -2.56 1.42
CA ARG A 206 10.75 -1.36 2.05
C ARG A 206 9.65 -1.78 3.02
N THR A 207 9.40 -0.99 4.05
CA THR A 207 8.30 -1.17 5.00
C THR A 207 7.01 -0.49 4.53
N GLY A 208 7.12 0.46 3.60
CA GLY A 208 5.98 1.22 3.07
C GLY A 208 6.37 2.13 1.91
N HIS A 209 5.40 2.83 1.36
CA HIS A 209 5.54 3.77 0.24
C HIS A 209 4.46 4.85 0.27
N GLY A 210 4.64 5.91 -0.51
CA GLY A 210 3.60 6.90 -0.76
C GLY A 210 2.45 6.30 -1.57
N VAL A 211 1.27 6.91 -1.41
CA VAL A 211 0.06 6.56 -2.15
C VAL A 211 -0.68 7.83 -2.57
N GLY A 212 -1.42 7.78 -3.66
CA GLY A 212 -2.16 8.93 -4.18
C GLY A 212 -2.91 8.57 -5.46
N LEU A 213 -2.61 9.29 -6.54
CA LEU A 213 -3.07 8.98 -7.90
C LEU A 213 -2.45 7.70 -8.48
N GLU A 214 -1.38 7.20 -7.87
CA GLU A 214 -0.80 5.89 -8.13
C GLU A 214 -0.69 5.12 -6.81
N ILE A 215 -0.82 3.79 -6.88
CA ILE A 215 -0.68 2.95 -5.68
C ILE A 215 0.75 2.99 -5.11
N HIS A 216 1.75 3.18 -5.96
CA HIS A 216 3.15 3.28 -5.58
C HIS A 216 3.71 4.65 -5.99
N GLU A 217 3.75 5.58 -5.04
CA GLU A 217 4.36 6.90 -5.21
C GLU A 217 5.49 7.12 -4.21
N ASP A 218 6.23 8.22 -4.39
CA ASP A 218 7.12 8.72 -3.36
C ASP A 218 6.32 9.22 -2.13
N PRO A 219 6.87 9.10 -0.91
CA PRO A 219 8.21 8.60 -0.60
C PRO A 219 8.26 7.08 -0.40
N GLU A 220 9.38 6.44 -0.78
CA GLU A 220 9.67 5.07 -0.32
C GLU A 220 10.14 5.05 1.15
N LEU A 221 9.53 4.22 1.99
CA LEU A 221 9.99 3.95 3.35
C LEU A 221 10.93 2.74 3.35
N SER A 222 12.20 2.97 3.01
CA SER A 222 13.22 1.92 2.86
C SER A 222 14.56 2.27 3.52
N PRO A 223 15.46 1.30 3.76
CA PRO A 223 16.77 1.56 4.36
C PRO A 223 17.64 2.54 3.56
N THR A 224 17.45 2.58 2.24
CA THR A 224 18.22 3.40 1.30
C THR A 224 17.54 4.73 0.95
N ALA A 225 16.31 4.94 1.40
CA ALA A 225 15.55 6.15 1.10
C ALA A 225 16.22 7.39 1.72
N MET A 226 16.20 8.47 0.95
CA MET A 226 16.70 9.79 1.36
C MET A 226 15.55 10.79 1.36
N GLY A 227 15.55 11.70 2.32
CA GLY A 227 14.51 12.69 2.48
C GLY A 227 13.82 12.60 3.83
N LYS A 228 12.86 13.49 4.04
CA LYS A 228 12.12 13.65 5.29
C LYS A 228 10.63 13.77 4.97
N LEU A 229 9.79 13.26 5.86
CA LEU A 229 8.36 13.37 5.74
C LEU A 229 7.93 14.82 5.97
N ASP A 230 7.04 15.30 5.11
CA ASP A 230 6.29 16.51 5.36
C ASP A 230 4.93 16.15 5.97
N ALA A 231 4.23 17.15 6.51
CA ALA A 231 2.83 16.97 6.89
C ALA A 231 1.97 16.72 5.66
N CYS A 232 0.83 16.05 5.83
CA CYS A 232 -0.12 15.73 4.76
C CYS A 232 0.46 14.80 3.67
N VAL A 233 1.50 14.04 3.98
CA VAL A 233 2.02 12.99 3.10
C VAL A 233 1.34 11.66 3.48
N PRO A 234 0.53 11.07 2.60
CA PRO A 234 -0.03 9.74 2.79
C PRO A 234 1.01 8.66 2.46
N VAL A 235 1.12 7.67 3.33
CA VAL A 235 2.02 6.52 3.18
C VAL A 235 1.38 5.24 3.69
N THR A 236 1.83 4.12 3.16
CA THR A 236 1.57 2.79 3.72
C THR A 236 2.59 2.46 4.79
N VAL A 237 2.20 1.69 5.80
CA VAL A 237 3.12 1.05 6.75
C VAL A 237 2.70 -0.39 6.93
N GLY A 238 3.43 -1.29 6.26
CA GLY A 238 3.12 -2.72 6.23
C GLY A 238 4.32 -3.63 6.35
N PRO A 239 4.91 -3.77 7.54
CA PRO A 239 5.85 -4.85 7.76
C PRO A 239 5.15 -6.21 7.60
N GLY A 240 5.94 -7.19 7.18
CA GLY A 240 5.48 -8.56 7.07
C GLY A 240 6.62 -9.55 7.24
N VAL A 241 6.29 -10.71 7.77
CA VAL A 241 7.19 -11.85 7.86
C VAL A 241 6.58 -13.01 7.09
N HIS A 242 7.36 -13.52 6.15
CA HIS A 242 6.95 -14.55 5.22
C HIS A 242 7.80 -15.79 5.46
N LEU A 243 7.16 -16.93 5.79
CA LEU A 243 7.81 -18.22 6.00
C LEU A 243 7.38 -19.17 4.86
N PRO A 244 8.14 -19.23 3.76
CA PRO A 244 7.78 -20.03 2.59
C PRO A 244 7.45 -21.48 2.96
N GLY A 245 6.33 -21.99 2.44
CA GLY A 245 5.86 -23.35 2.70
C GLY A 245 5.14 -23.53 4.05
N ARG A 246 5.08 -22.50 4.91
CA ARG A 246 4.42 -22.57 6.21
C ARG A 246 3.29 -21.54 6.35
N GLY A 247 3.58 -20.28 6.04
CA GLY A 247 2.62 -19.17 6.14
C GLY A 247 3.32 -17.85 6.42
N GLY A 248 2.56 -16.78 6.60
CA GLY A 248 3.13 -15.47 6.85
C GLY A 248 2.10 -14.49 7.39
N VAL A 249 2.59 -13.40 7.96
CA VAL A 249 1.78 -12.30 8.48
C VAL A 249 2.19 -11.02 7.78
N ARG A 250 1.20 -10.32 7.23
CA ARG A 250 1.28 -8.92 6.82
C ARG A 250 0.19 -8.15 7.56
N ILE A 251 0.56 -7.00 8.09
CA ILE A 251 -0.38 -6.00 8.64
C ILE A 251 0.03 -4.68 8.02
N ASP A 252 -0.81 -4.13 7.13
CA ASP A 252 -0.53 -2.90 6.38
C ASP A 252 -1.67 -1.92 6.55
N ASP A 253 -1.32 -0.67 6.85
CA ASP A 253 -2.26 0.44 6.94
C ASP A 253 -1.85 1.57 5.99
N THR A 254 -2.84 2.26 5.43
CA THR A 254 -2.65 3.58 4.82
C THR A 254 -2.88 4.66 5.88
N LEU A 255 -1.92 5.59 6.00
CA LEU A 255 -1.93 6.68 6.96
C LEU A 255 -1.57 8.01 6.31
N VAL A 256 -1.95 9.12 6.95
CA VAL A 256 -1.48 10.46 6.61
C VAL A 256 -0.56 10.98 7.72
N VAL A 257 0.62 11.46 7.35
CA VAL A 257 1.54 12.08 8.30
C VAL A 257 0.92 13.38 8.84
N ARG A 258 0.70 13.43 10.15
CA ARG A 258 0.24 14.62 10.87
C ARG A 258 1.17 14.94 12.05
N PRO A 259 1.27 16.21 12.46
CA PRO A 259 1.97 16.59 13.68
C PRO A 259 1.45 15.89 14.94
N GLU A 260 2.32 15.65 15.92
CA GLU A 260 1.94 15.09 17.22
C GLU A 260 0.91 15.97 17.95
N ALA A 261 0.99 17.30 17.77
CA ALA A 261 0.02 18.25 18.31
C ALA A 261 -1.42 18.02 17.80
N ASP A 262 -1.58 17.38 16.63
CA ASP A 262 -2.86 17.05 16.02
C ASP A 262 -3.32 15.61 16.34
N GLY A 263 -2.60 14.92 17.24
CA GLY A 263 -2.87 13.52 17.62
C GLY A 263 -1.95 12.50 16.96
N GLY A 264 -0.96 12.95 16.18
CA GLY A 264 -0.02 12.08 15.46
C GLY A 264 -0.61 11.55 14.15
N PRO A 265 0.06 10.57 13.50
CA PRO A 265 -0.31 10.09 12.17
C PRO A 265 -1.75 9.61 12.12
N GLU A 266 -2.49 10.13 11.14
CA GLU A 266 -3.90 9.85 10.93
C GLU A 266 -4.05 8.50 10.24
N LEU A 267 -4.72 7.56 10.90
CA LEU A 267 -4.99 6.23 10.35
C LEU A 267 -6.26 6.30 9.46
N LEU A 268 -6.12 5.94 8.18
CA LEU A 268 -7.27 5.88 7.27
C LEU A 268 -7.94 4.51 7.27
N THR A 269 -7.16 3.43 7.41
CA THR A 269 -7.64 2.05 7.39
C THR A 269 -7.92 1.53 8.80
N ILE A 270 -9.19 1.28 9.11
CA ILE A 270 -9.68 1.04 10.48
C ILE A 270 -9.99 -0.42 10.79
N THR A 271 -9.95 -1.34 9.80
CA THR A 271 -10.12 -2.78 10.07
C THR A 271 -9.17 -3.21 11.18
N THR A 272 -9.69 -3.98 12.15
CA THR A 272 -8.92 -4.38 13.33
C THR A 272 -7.60 -5.06 12.94
N LYS A 273 -6.58 -4.77 13.73
CA LYS A 273 -5.25 -5.37 13.65
C LYS A 273 -5.03 -6.40 14.75
N GLU A 274 -6.07 -6.72 15.52
CA GLU A 274 -6.03 -7.84 16.45
C GLU A 274 -6.09 -9.16 15.68
N LEU A 275 -5.43 -10.18 16.21
CA LEU A 275 -5.49 -11.51 15.63
C LEU A 275 -6.90 -12.08 15.78
N LEU A 276 -7.66 -12.12 14.68
CA LEU A 276 -8.96 -12.77 14.66
C LEU A 276 -8.81 -14.26 14.30
N ALA A 277 -9.60 -15.06 15.00
CA ALA A 277 -9.85 -16.47 14.76
C ALA A 277 -11.28 -16.59 14.18
N LEU A 278 -11.39 -16.98 12.90
CA LEU A 278 -12.62 -16.93 12.09
C LEU A 278 -13.23 -18.31 11.83
#